data_AF-A0A954FA91-F1
#
_entry.id   AF-A0A954FA91-F1
#
_cell.length_a   1.000
_cell.length_b   1.000
_cell.length_c   1.000
_cell.angle_alpha   90.00
_cell.angle_beta   90.00
_cell.angle_gamma   90.00
#
_symmetry.space_group_name_H-M   'P 1'
#
loop_
_entity.id
_entity.type
_entity.pdbx_description
1 polymer ?
#
loop_
_entity_poly.entity_id
_entity_poly.type
_entity_poly.pdbx_seq_one_letter_code
_entity_poly.pdbx_strand_id
1 'polypeptide(L)'
;MNKLLLALQGFEDLGPLQEINMTEEKSDRVEAWLKESVCPVVEELVDLTTFQSNTLWSASHLSKGTETRERKLVEYVDDCLVKFAVQLEACFPYVYQARIPIHHINDIRFIAQRRWFDLVHAEDFYQPTQQLLLEEFNNQHTNNFRNYKQNKTPADHVCDSMFVRIKYWKEILEKIYKLFFATIRINDEQSRKEFSSLIDCVTQLDSSVKELQKVCLKYKQKTL
;
A
#
# COMPACT_ATOMS: atom_id res chain seq x y z
N MET A 1 -13.35 -13.62 -35.94
CA MET A 1 -12.47 -14.17 -34.89
C MET A 1 -12.32 -13.10 -33.82
N ASN A 2 -12.55 -13.42 -32.54
CA ASN A 2 -12.56 -12.42 -31.48
C ASN A 2 -11.12 -11.95 -31.21
N LYS A 3 -10.81 -10.68 -31.52
CA LYS A 3 -9.45 -10.12 -31.38
C LYS A 3 -8.90 -10.25 -29.96
N LEU A 4 -9.76 -10.11 -28.94
CA LEU A 4 -9.40 -10.34 -27.54
C LEU A 4 -8.96 -11.79 -27.29
N LEU A 5 -9.63 -12.75 -27.91
CA LEU A 5 -9.35 -14.18 -27.73
C LEU A 5 -8.00 -14.56 -28.37
N LEU A 6 -7.64 -13.91 -29.49
CA LEU A 6 -6.30 -14.04 -30.09
C LEU A 6 -5.22 -13.37 -29.25
N ALA A 7 -5.50 -12.19 -28.69
CA ALA A 7 -4.58 -11.52 -27.78
C ALA A 7 -4.31 -12.36 -26.53
N LEU A 8 -5.35 -12.94 -25.93
CA LEU A 8 -5.25 -13.83 -24.76
C LEU A 8 -4.51 -15.13 -25.08
N GLN A 9 -4.82 -15.77 -26.21
CA GLN A 9 -4.13 -16.97 -26.64
C GLN A 9 -2.65 -16.70 -26.94
N GLY A 10 -2.34 -15.58 -27.58
CA GLY A 10 -0.96 -15.14 -27.78
C GLY A 10 -0.25 -14.82 -26.46
N PHE A 11 -0.95 -14.33 -25.44
CA PHE A 11 -0.36 -14.20 -24.09
C PHE A 11 -0.01 -15.56 -23.51
N GLU A 12 -0.89 -16.57 -23.57
CA GLU A 12 -0.58 -17.93 -23.09
C GLU A 12 0.56 -18.60 -23.88
N ASP A 13 0.61 -18.36 -25.19
CA ASP A 13 1.66 -18.87 -26.07
C ASP A 13 3.01 -18.16 -25.87
N LEU A 14 3.00 -16.90 -25.42
CA LEU A 14 4.18 -16.04 -25.30
C LEU A 14 4.60 -15.73 -23.84
N GLY A 15 3.77 -16.02 -22.83
CA GLY A 15 4.09 -15.85 -21.41
C GLY A 15 3.18 -16.61 -20.43
N PRO A 16 3.49 -16.71 -19.12
CA PRO A 16 4.72 -16.35 -18.40
C PRO A 16 5.17 -17.49 -17.44
N LEU A 17 6.23 -18.23 -17.77
CA LEU A 17 6.98 -19.01 -16.77
C LEU A 17 8.49 -18.86 -17.03
N GLN A 18 9.09 -17.89 -16.34
CA GLN A 18 10.45 -17.97 -15.77
C GLN A 18 11.68 -18.23 -16.66
N GLU A 19 11.58 -18.28 -17.99
CA GLU A 19 12.79 -18.52 -18.80
C GLU A 19 13.52 -17.23 -19.17
N ILE A 20 14.72 -17.12 -18.59
CA ILE A 20 15.70 -16.02 -18.68
C ILE A 20 16.25 -15.82 -20.12
N ASN A 21 15.97 -16.73 -21.05
CA ASN A 21 16.50 -16.65 -22.41
C ASN A 21 15.51 -15.96 -23.37
N MET A 22 15.61 -14.63 -23.43
CA MET A 22 15.07 -13.84 -24.54
C MET A 22 15.96 -14.01 -25.78
N THR A 23 15.52 -14.80 -26.76
CA THR A 23 16.14 -14.84 -28.10
C THR A 23 15.59 -13.72 -28.97
N GLU A 24 16.33 -13.34 -30.02
CA GLU A 24 15.92 -12.32 -31.00
C GLU A 24 14.59 -12.71 -31.67
N GLU A 25 14.44 -13.97 -32.08
CA GLU A 25 13.18 -14.50 -32.64
C GLU A 25 12.00 -14.41 -31.67
N LYS A 26 12.23 -14.67 -30.37
CA LYS A 26 11.17 -14.54 -29.36
C LYS A 26 10.81 -13.07 -29.14
N SER A 27 11.78 -12.17 -29.20
CA SER A 27 11.56 -10.73 -29.14
C SER A 27 10.69 -10.26 -30.31
N ASP A 28 11.03 -10.65 -31.54
CA ASP A 28 10.27 -10.28 -32.75
C ASP A 28 8.82 -10.80 -32.69
N ARG A 29 8.63 -12.04 -32.21
CA ARG A 29 7.29 -12.63 -32.04
C ARG A 29 6.47 -11.90 -30.98
N VAL A 30 7.09 -11.50 -29.87
CA VAL A 30 6.43 -10.69 -28.84
C VAL A 30 6.06 -9.31 -29.40
N GLU A 31 6.96 -8.67 -30.14
CA GLU A 31 6.69 -7.37 -30.76
C GLU A 31 5.54 -7.46 -31.77
N ALA A 32 5.54 -8.47 -32.64
CA ALA A 32 4.47 -8.71 -33.60
C ALA A 32 3.13 -8.97 -32.89
N TRP A 33 3.11 -9.81 -31.86
CA TRP A 33 1.90 -10.05 -31.07
C TRP A 33 1.38 -8.78 -30.38
N LEU A 34 2.27 -7.98 -29.78
CA LEU A 34 1.89 -6.70 -29.18
C LEU A 34 1.27 -5.77 -30.23
N LYS A 35 1.93 -5.57 -31.38
CA LYS A 35 1.48 -4.65 -32.43
C LYS A 35 0.20 -5.11 -33.14
N GLU A 36 0.10 -6.39 -33.45
CA GLU A 36 -0.93 -6.92 -34.36
C GLU A 36 -2.15 -7.48 -33.61
N SER A 37 -1.97 -7.92 -32.37
CA SER A 37 -3.03 -8.56 -31.58
C SER A 37 -3.44 -7.72 -30.37
N VAL A 38 -2.49 -7.20 -29.59
CA VAL A 38 -2.79 -6.48 -28.34
C VAL A 38 -3.20 -5.03 -28.61
N CYS A 39 -2.39 -4.26 -29.34
CA CYS A 39 -2.67 -2.84 -29.63
C CYS A 39 -4.06 -2.62 -30.24
N PRO A 40 -4.51 -3.38 -31.26
CA PRO A 40 -5.83 -3.18 -31.85
C PRO A 40 -6.98 -3.47 -30.89
N VAL A 41 -6.81 -4.42 -29.96
CA VAL A 41 -7.80 -4.69 -28.91
C VAL A 41 -7.84 -3.53 -27.93
N VAL A 42 -6.69 -3.02 -27.51
CA VAL A 42 -6.61 -1.87 -26.59
C VAL A 42 -7.18 -0.62 -27.25
N GLU A 43 -6.91 -0.36 -28.54
CA GLU A 43 -7.49 0.76 -29.29
C GLU A 43 -9.02 0.67 -29.36
N GLU A 44 -9.59 -0.51 -29.54
CA GLU A 44 -11.05 -0.69 -29.51
C GLU A 44 -11.65 -0.48 -28.10
N LEU A 45 -10.89 -0.85 -27.06
CA LEU A 45 -11.33 -0.76 -25.68
C LEU A 45 -11.11 0.64 -25.07
N VAL A 46 -10.10 1.39 -25.53
CA VAL A 46 -9.69 2.66 -24.91
C VAL A 46 -10.80 3.70 -24.99
N ASP A 47 -11.66 3.65 -26.01
CA ASP A 47 -12.78 4.58 -26.16
C ASP A 47 -14.01 4.19 -25.32
N LEU A 48 -14.03 2.97 -24.77
CA LEU A 48 -15.13 2.52 -23.93
C LEU A 48 -15.00 3.09 -22.52
N THR A 49 -15.96 3.92 -22.13
CA THR A 49 -16.00 4.54 -20.80
C THR A 49 -15.93 3.51 -19.67
N THR A 50 -16.56 2.35 -19.85
CA THR A 50 -16.51 1.24 -18.89
C THR A 50 -15.10 0.67 -18.75
N PHE A 51 -14.36 0.51 -19.85
CA PHE A 51 -12.98 0.04 -19.82
C PHE A 51 -12.06 1.06 -19.17
N GLN A 52 -12.17 2.34 -19.56
CA GLN A 52 -11.43 3.44 -18.93
C GLN A 52 -11.71 3.51 -17.42
N SER A 53 -12.98 3.43 -17.02
CA SER A 53 -13.38 3.46 -15.62
C SER A 53 -12.74 2.30 -14.85
N ASN A 54 -12.77 1.09 -15.43
CA ASN A 54 -12.21 -0.13 -14.85
C ASN A 54 -10.69 -0.09 -14.73
N THR A 55 -9.99 0.35 -15.78
CA THR A 55 -8.52 0.34 -15.82
C THR A 55 -7.90 1.50 -15.08
N LEU A 56 -8.53 2.68 -15.04
CA LEU A 56 -7.97 3.88 -14.41
C LEU A 56 -8.55 4.16 -13.02
N TRP A 57 -9.27 3.21 -12.43
CA TRP A 57 -9.98 3.44 -11.18
C TRP A 57 -9.05 3.90 -10.05
N SER A 58 -7.96 3.18 -9.82
CA SER A 58 -7.04 3.53 -8.74
C SER A 58 -6.40 4.91 -8.95
N ALA A 59 -5.99 5.21 -10.18
CA ALA A 59 -5.45 6.51 -10.54
C ALA A 59 -6.49 7.64 -10.39
N SER A 60 -7.76 7.41 -10.73
CA SER A 60 -8.82 8.41 -10.64
C SER A 60 -9.38 8.59 -9.22
N HIS A 61 -9.32 7.55 -8.38
CA HIS A 61 -9.96 7.55 -7.06
C HIS A 61 -8.99 7.65 -5.89
N LEU A 62 -7.70 7.32 -6.06
CA LEU A 62 -6.73 7.30 -4.95
C LEU A 62 -5.61 8.33 -5.08
N SER A 63 -5.45 8.95 -6.27
CA SER A 63 -4.42 9.95 -6.50
C SER A 63 -4.57 11.15 -5.57
N LYS A 64 -3.44 11.69 -5.14
CA LYS A 64 -3.37 12.85 -4.26
C LYS A 64 -4.16 14.04 -4.82
N GLY A 65 -4.95 14.69 -3.97
CA GLY A 65 -5.75 15.87 -4.34
C GLY A 65 -7.08 15.55 -5.03
N THR A 66 -7.44 14.27 -5.21
CA THR A 66 -8.76 13.89 -5.70
C THR A 66 -9.81 13.92 -4.58
N GLU A 67 -11.00 14.44 -4.86
CA GLU A 67 -12.08 14.64 -3.87
C GLU A 67 -13.01 13.43 -3.74
N THR A 68 -12.48 12.22 -3.87
CA THR A 68 -13.27 10.98 -3.79
C THR A 68 -13.41 10.50 -2.34
N ARG A 69 -14.38 9.60 -2.10
CA ARG A 69 -14.54 8.95 -0.80
C ARG A 69 -13.33 8.08 -0.48
N GLU A 70 -12.80 7.40 -1.48
CA GLU A 70 -11.67 6.49 -1.41
C GLU A 70 -10.41 7.22 -0.97
N ARG A 71 -10.09 8.36 -1.61
CA ARG A 71 -8.94 9.19 -1.25
C ARG A 71 -9.05 9.71 0.18
N LYS A 72 -10.23 10.17 0.58
CA LYS A 72 -10.50 10.60 1.97
C LYS A 72 -10.30 9.47 2.98
N LEU A 73 -10.61 8.22 2.62
CA LEU A 73 -10.31 7.07 3.47
C LEU A 73 -8.81 6.79 3.56
N VAL A 74 -8.05 6.97 2.47
CA VAL A 74 -6.58 6.87 2.50
C VAL A 74 -5.98 7.90 3.45
N GLU A 75 -6.40 9.17 3.33
CA GLU A 75 -5.97 10.26 4.21
C GLU A 75 -6.35 10.00 5.65
N TYR A 76 -7.55 9.46 5.89
CA TYR A 76 -7.96 9.09 7.24
C TYR A 76 -7.12 7.96 7.83
N VAL A 77 -6.74 6.94 7.04
CA VAL A 77 -5.82 5.88 7.48
C VAL A 77 -4.43 6.46 7.77
N ASP A 78 -3.94 7.36 6.92
CA ASP A 78 -2.69 8.09 7.09
C ASP A 78 -2.67 8.84 8.43
N ASP A 79 -3.73 9.61 8.71
CA ASP A 79 -3.92 10.32 9.98
C ASP A 79 -4.00 9.36 11.17
N CYS A 80 -4.63 8.19 11.01
CA CYS A 80 -4.73 7.20 12.08
C CYS A 80 -3.36 6.59 12.42
N LEU A 81 -2.50 6.34 11.43
CA LEU A 81 -1.12 5.88 11.66
C LEU A 81 -0.33 6.92 12.47
N VAL A 82 -0.43 8.19 12.08
CA VAL A 82 0.24 9.30 12.76
C VAL A 82 -0.29 9.47 14.19
N LYS A 83 -1.61 9.51 14.37
CA LYS A 83 -2.25 9.64 15.69
C LYS A 83 -1.87 8.49 16.63
N PHE A 84 -1.82 7.26 16.12
CA PHE A 84 -1.40 6.12 16.93
C PHE A 84 0.05 6.27 17.39
N ALA A 85 0.96 6.71 16.51
CA ALA A 85 2.35 6.99 16.90
C ALA A 85 2.47 8.12 17.93
N VAL A 86 1.74 9.23 17.74
CA VAL A 86 1.69 10.34 18.70
C VAL A 86 1.19 9.86 20.07
N GLN A 87 0.15 9.02 20.08
CA GLN A 87 -0.40 8.49 21.33
C GLN A 87 0.53 7.49 22.01
N LEU A 88 1.32 6.71 21.25
CA LEU A 88 2.41 5.91 21.82
C LEU A 88 3.47 6.80 22.48
N GLU A 89 3.86 7.91 21.84
CA GLU A 89 4.82 8.85 22.43
C GLU A 89 4.28 9.50 23.72
N ALA A 90 2.99 9.88 23.74
CA ALA A 90 2.32 10.40 24.94
C ALA A 90 2.33 9.40 26.11
N CYS A 91 2.34 8.09 25.82
CA CYS A 91 2.39 7.04 26.84
C CYS A 91 3.79 6.82 27.44
N PHE A 92 4.87 7.36 26.88
CA PHE A 92 6.25 7.10 27.35
C PHE A 92 6.51 7.35 28.86
N PRO A 93 5.93 8.38 29.51
CA PRO A 93 6.15 8.62 30.94
C PRO A 93 5.59 7.49 31.84
N TYR A 94 4.62 6.73 31.34
CA TYR A 94 3.87 5.72 32.09
C TYR A 94 4.32 4.29 31.82
N VAL A 95 5.36 4.13 30.99
CA VAL A 95 5.90 2.83 30.59
C VAL A 95 7.32 2.72 31.13
N TYR A 96 7.71 1.52 31.57
CA TYR A 96 9.06 1.29 32.07
C TYR A 96 10.08 1.34 30.91
N GLN A 97 10.64 2.53 30.67
CA GLN A 97 11.47 2.85 29.50
C GLN A 97 12.69 1.95 29.30
N ALA A 98 13.28 1.40 30.38
CA ALA A 98 14.43 0.50 30.29
C ALA A 98 14.13 -0.82 29.56
N ARG A 99 12.88 -1.07 29.16
CA ARG A 99 12.46 -2.23 28.35
C ARG A 99 12.08 -1.88 26.91
N ILE A 100 12.15 -0.61 26.50
CA ILE A 100 11.86 -0.20 25.11
C ILE A 100 13.19 0.03 24.39
N PRO A 101 13.55 -0.80 23.40
CA PRO A 101 14.69 -0.56 22.53
C PRO A 101 14.67 0.83 21.89
N ILE A 102 15.83 1.49 21.81
CA ILE A 102 15.93 2.87 21.28
C ILE A 102 15.43 3.01 19.83
N HIS A 103 15.60 1.97 19.01
CA HIS A 103 15.11 1.99 17.63
C HIS A 103 13.58 2.10 17.56
N HIS A 104 12.84 1.53 18.52
CA HIS A 104 11.39 1.69 18.59
C HIS A 104 10.95 3.11 18.95
N ILE A 105 11.74 3.80 19.78
CA ILE A 105 11.48 5.22 20.08
C ILE A 105 11.67 6.06 18.81
N ASN A 106 12.73 5.76 18.04
CA ASN A 106 12.98 6.43 16.76
C ASN A 106 11.88 6.12 15.74
N ASP A 107 11.43 4.86 15.65
CA ASP A 107 10.34 4.45 14.78
C ASP A 107 9.04 5.21 15.10
N ILE A 108 8.66 5.30 16.39
CA ILE A 108 7.49 6.08 16.83
C ILE A 108 7.59 7.52 16.36
N ARG A 109 8.71 8.19 16.65
CA ARG A 109 8.91 9.60 16.30
C ARG A 109 8.90 9.82 14.79
N PHE A 110 9.50 8.90 14.04
CA PHE A 110 9.51 8.96 12.58
C PHE A 110 8.08 8.90 12.01
N ILE A 111 7.24 8.02 12.55
CA ILE A 111 5.84 7.87 12.14
C ILE A 111 4.99 9.06 12.62
N ALA A 112 5.18 9.53 13.85
CA ALA A 112 4.47 10.68 14.41
C ALA A 112 4.75 11.98 13.63
N GLN A 113 5.94 12.12 13.06
CA GLN A 113 6.31 13.23 12.19
C GLN A 113 5.83 13.05 10.74
N ARG A 114 5.17 11.94 10.41
CA ARG A 114 4.66 11.64 9.06
C ARG A 114 5.71 11.86 7.96
N ARG A 115 6.89 11.25 8.12
CA ARG A 115 8.07 11.44 7.24
C ARG A 115 7.95 10.77 5.85
N TRP A 116 6.75 10.71 5.30
CA TRP A 116 6.44 10.25 3.95
C TRP A 116 5.47 11.19 3.25
N PHE A 117 5.53 11.26 1.93
CA PHE A 117 4.70 12.19 1.14
C PHE A 117 3.24 11.75 1.04
N ASP A 118 3.02 10.45 0.83
CA ASP A 118 1.70 9.84 0.65
C ASP A 118 1.80 8.31 0.88
N LEU A 119 0.67 7.63 1.04
CA LEU A 119 0.58 6.17 1.03
C LEU A 119 0.33 5.62 -0.38
N VAL A 120 -0.12 6.48 -1.30
CA VAL A 120 -0.43 6.15 -2.70
C VAL A 120 0.60 6.78 -3.61
N HIS A 121 1.09 6.01 -4.58
CA HIS A 121 1.94 6.52 -5.66
C HIS A 121 1.34 6.18 -7.01
N ALA A 122 1.18 7.16 -7.89
CA ALA A 122 0.65 6.95 -9.24
C ALA A 122 1.55 6.03 -10.09
N GLU A 123 2.86 6.04 -9.86
CA GLU A 123 3.80 5.17 -10.59
C GLU A 123 3.61 3.67 -10.27
N ASP A 124 2.94 3.34 -9.15
CA ASP A 124 2.56 1.97 -8.83
C ASP A 124 1.58 1.36 -9.84
N PHE A 125 0.97 2.19 -10.70
CA PHE A 125 0.08 1.73 -11.76
C PHE A 125 0.77 0.87 -12.81
N TYR A 126 2.04 1.17 -13.13
CA TYR A 126 2.79 0.43 -14.15
C TYR A 126 3.60 -0.70 -13.54
N GLN A 127 4.22 -0.42 -12.39
CA GLN A 127 5.03 -1.37 -11.64
C GLN A 127 5.04 -0.95 -10.17
N PRO A 128 5.02 -1.89 -9.21
CA PRO A 128 5.08 -1.53 -7.80
C PRO A 128 6.44 -0.89 -7.51
N THR A 129 6.46 0.40 -7.17
CA THR A 129 7.70 1.17 -6.98
C THR A 129 8.48 0.75 -5.74
N GLN A 130 7.91 -0.11 -4.87
CA GLN A 130 8.56 -0.70 -3.69
C GLN A 130 9.28 0.34 -2.81
N GLN A 131 8.73 1.54 -2.73
CA GLN A 131 9.24 2.65 -1.93
C GLN A 131 8.23 3.09 -0.89
N LEU A 132 8.72 3.57 0.24
CA LEU A 132 7.90 4.15 1.31
C LEU A 132 7.55 5.62 1.08
N LEU A 133 7.95 6.20 -0.07
CA LEU A 133 7.73 7.60 -0.43
C LEU A 133 8.23 8.57 0.66
N LEU A 134 9.40 8.29 1.21
CA LEU A 134 9.96 9.07 2.33
C LEU A 134 10.39 10.47 1.88
N GLU A 135 10.21 11.45 2.76
CA GLU A 135 10.72 12.82 2.56
C GLU A 135 12.24 12.86 2.50
N GLU A 136 12.88 12.08 3.38
CA GLU A 136 14.31 11.90 3.45
C GLU A 136 14.64 10.41 3.45
N PHE A 137 15.75 10.06 2.81
CA PHE A 137 16.17 8.68 2.70
C PHE A 137 16.51 8.09 4.08
N ASN A 138 15.83 6.99 4.45
CA ASN A 138 16.10 6.24 5.66
C ASN A 138 16.52 4.80 5.31
N ASN A 139 17.79 4.47 5.54
CA ASN A 139 18.36 3.16 5.23
C ASN A 139 17.61 2.01 5.90
N GLN A 140 17.29 2.15 7.19
CA GLN A 140 16.64 1.10 7.98
C GLN A 140 15.27 0.79 7.40
N HIS A 141 14.42 1.80 7.21
CA HIS A 141 13.07 1.59 6.70
C HIS A 141 13.07 1.14 5.25
N THR A 142 13.92 1.73 4.40
CA THR A 142 14.02 1.37 2.99
C THR A 142 14.42 -0.09 2.80
N ASN A 143 15.45 -0.56 3.52
CA ASN A 143 15.91 -1.94 3.39
C ASN A 143 14.88 -2.93 3.92
N ASN A 144 14.26 -2.64 5.07
CA ASN A 144 13.22 -3.48 5.63
C ASN A 144 11.99 -3.58 4.72
N PHE A 145 11.65 -2.49 4.03
CA PHE A 145 10.53 -2.46 3.09
C PHE A 145 10.82 -3.15 1.75
N ARG A 146 12.04 -3.02 1.20
CA ARG A 146 12.43 -3.72 -0.04
C ARG A 146 12.41 -5.24 0.08
N ASN A 147 12.65 -5.75 1.28
CA ASN A 147 12.55 -7.19 1.58
C ASN A 147 11.10 -7.67 1.79
N TYR A 148 10.12 -6.77 1.69
CA TYR A 148 8.70 -7.08 1.77
C TYR A 148 8.18 -7.64 0.44
N LYS A 149 7.22 -8.57 0.51
CA LYS A 149 6.71 -9.41 -0.59
C LYS A 149 6.61 -8.69 -1.95
N GLN A 150 7.27 -9.23 -2.98
CA GLN A 150 7.33 -8.65 -4.32
C GLN A 150 6.27 -9.23 -5.24
N ASN A 151 5.47 -8.37 -5.89
CA ASN A 151 4.67 -8.74 -7.05
C ASN A 151 5.40 -8.25 -8.30
N LYS A 152 5.60 -9.13 -9.29
CA LYS A 152 6.43 -8.84 -10.48
C LYS A 152 5.64 -8.79 -11.79
N THR A 153 4.34 -9.02 -11.74
CA THR A 153 3.46 -9.02 -12.91
C THR A 153 2.94 -7.62 -13.19
N PRO A 154 3.15 -7.01 -14.37
CA PRO A 154 2.55 -5.70 -14.70
C PRO A 154 1.02 -5.72 -14.55
N ALA A 155 0.48 -4.80 -13.74
CA ALA A 155 -0.95 -4.64 -13.46
C ALA A 155 -1.16 -3.32 -12.69
N ASP A 156 -2.40 -2.96 -12.40
CA ASP A 156 -2.70 -1.90 -11.43
C ASP A 156 -2.29 -2.35 -10.00
N HIS A 157 -1.09 -1.97 -9.56
CA HIS A 157 -0.58 -2.24 -8.21
C HIS A 157 -0.78 -1.10 -7.23
N VAL A 158 -1.53 -0.06 -7.58
CA VAL A 158 -1.68 1.11 -6.71
C VAL A 158 -2.29 0.69 -5.37
N CYS A 159 -3.38 -0.07 -5.40
CA CYS A 159 -4.01 -0.59 -4.18
C CYS A 159 -3.07 -1.51 -3.40
N ASP A 160 -2.40 -2.45 -4.09
CA ASP A 160 -1.60 -3.47 -3.43
C ASP A 160 -0.36 -2.85 -2.78
N SER A 161 0.30 -1.92 -3.47
CA SER A 161 1.45 -1.16 -2.96
C SER A 161 1.05 -0.27 -1.79
N MET A 162 -0.09 0.42 -1.87
CA MET A 162 -0.65 1.20 -0.78
C MET A 162 -0.89 0.34 0.47
N PHE A 163 -1.55 -0.81 0.33
CA PHE A 163 -1.80 -1.70 1.47
C PHE A 163 -0.52 -2.29 2.05
N VAL A 164 0.50 -2.54 1.22
CA VAL A 164 1.83 -2.95 1.70
C VAL A 164 2.48 -1.86 2.54
N ARG A 165 2.42 -0.57 2.12
CA ARG A 165 2.91 0.56 2.92
C ARG A 165 2.14 0.71 4.25
N ILE A 166 0.80 0.66 4.21
CA ILE A 166 -0.04 0.70 5.41
C ILE A 166 0.33 -0.42 6.37
N LYS A 167 0.45 -1.65 5.85
CA LYS A 167 0.78 -2.83 6.66
C LYS A 167 2.15 -2.69 7.31
N TYR A 168 3.14 -2.18 6.58
CA TYR A 168 4.49 -1.96 7.09
C TYR A 168 4.49 -1.04 8.33
N TRP A 169 3.89 0.14 8.23
CA TRP A 169 3.81 1.09 9.34
C TRP A 169 2.99 0.54 10.51
N LYS A 170 1.85 -0.08 10.22
CA LYS A 170 0.98 -0.70 11.22
C LYS A 170 1.70 -1.80 12.01
N GLU A 171 2.44 -2.68 11.34
CA GLU A 171 3.19 -3.77 11.99
C GLU A 171 4.27 -3.24 12.93
N ILE A 172 4.90 -2.10 12.62
CA ILE A 172 5.85 -1.43 13.53
C ILE A 172 5.11 -0.95 14.78
N LEU A 173 4.03 -0.19 14.62
CA LEU A 173 3.27 0.37 15.74
C LEU A 173 2.68 -0.73 16.63
N GLU A 174 2.12 -1.79 16.05
CA GLU A 174 1.56 -2.92 16.80
C GLU A 174 2.61 -3.67 17.62
N LYS A 175 3.82 -3.85 17.08
CA LYS A 175 4.92 -4.48 17.84
C LYS A 175 5.26 -3.65 19.08
N ILE A 176 5.34 -2.33 18.92
CA ILE A 176 5.69 -1.42 20.01
C ILE A 176 4.55 -1.32 21.02
N TYR A 177 3.31 -1.23 20.55
CA TYR A 177 2.10 -1.28 21.37
C TYR A 177 2.03 -2.52 22.26
N LYS A 178 2.38 -3.71 21.73
CA LYS A 178 2.45 -4.94 22.53
C LYS A 178 3.50 -4.87 23.64
N LEU A 179 4.64 -4.22 23.39
CA LEU A 179 5.66 -4.00 24.41
C LEU A 179 5.15 -3.05 25.51
N PHE A 180 4.43 -1.99 25.14
CA PHE A 180 3.83 -1.04 26.08
C PHE A 180 2.83 -1.74 27.00
N PHE A 181 1.94 -2.55 26.43
CA PHE A 181 0.98 -3.34 27.20
C PHE A 181 1.65 -4.25 28.23
N ALA A 182 2.79 -4.86 27.89
CA ALA A 182 3.53 -5.72 28.80
C ALA A 182 4.29 -4.97 29.91
N THR A 183 4.41 -3.64 29.82
CA THR A 183 5.30 -2.83 30.69
C THR A 183 4.59 -1.61 31.30
N ILE A 184 3.27 -1.60 31.20
CA ILE A 184 2.39 -0.53 31.63
C ILE A 184 2.38 -0.32 33.15
N ARG A 185 2.37 0.93 33.59
CA ARG A 185 2.11 1.31 34.99
C ARG A 185 0.92 2.25 35.06
N ILE A 186 -0.22 1.70 35.44
CA ILE A 186 -1.45 2.47 35.64
C ILE A 186 -1.52 2.88 37.10
N ASN A 187 -1.09 4.10 37.40
CA ASN A 187 -0.94 4.57 38.78
C ASN A 187 -1.87 5.73 39.12
N ASP A 188 -2.41 6.42 38.11
CA ASP A 188 -3.22 7.62 38.29
C ASP A 188 -4.33 7.72 37.21
N GLU A 189 -5.10 8.80 37.26
CA GLU A 189 -6.18 9.05 36.28
C GLU A 189 -5.64 9.42 34.91
N GLN A 190 -4.54 10.17 34.84
CA GLN A 190 -3.95 10.61 33.58
C GLN A 190 -3.43 9.42 32.76
N SER A 191 -2.65 8.52 33.38
CA SER A 191 -2.18 7.28 32.77
C SER A 191 -3.34 6.45 32.23
N ARG A 192 -4.44 6.28 32.98
CA ARG A 192 -5.64 5.58 32.49
C ARG A 192 -6.23 6.22 31.23
N LYS A 193 -6.31 7.56 31.21
CA LYS A 193 -6.82 8.31 30.06
C LYS A 193 -5.94 8.14 28.82
N GLU A 194 -4.62 8.23 28.97
CA GLU A 194 -3.68 8.05 27.85
C GLU A 194 -3.74 6.63 27.29
N PHE A 195 -3.84 5.61 28.15
CA PHE A 195 -3.96 4.23 27.68
C PHE A 195 -5.32 3.91 27.06
N SER A 196 -6.41 4.49 27.55
CA SER A 196 -7.72 4.39 26.88
C SER A 196 -7.66 4.99 25.48
N SER A 197 -7.07 6.19 25.37
CA SER A 197 -6.91 6.88 24.09
C SER A 197 -6.03 6.08 23.12
N LEU A 198 -5.02 5.36 23.64
CA LEU A 198 -4.18 4.46 22.86
C LEU A 198 -4.99 3.29 22.28
N ILE A 199 -5.86 2.65 23.07
CA ILE A 199 -6.74 1.56 22.62
C ILE A 199 -7.71 2.06 21.55
N ASP A 200 -8.24 3.28 21.71
CA ASP A 200 -9.11 3.92 20.74
C ASP A 200 -8.38 4.14 19.40
N CYS A 201 -7.12 4.59 19.43
CA CYS A 201 -6.29 4.75 18.23
C CYS A 201 -6.10 3.42 17.48
N VAL A 202 -5.84 2.31 18.20
CA VAL A 202 -5.72 0.98 17.57
C VAL A 202 -7.03 0.59 16.89
N THR A 203 -8.16 0.77 17.58
CA THR A 203 -9.48 0.41 17.08
C THR A 203 -9.86 1.25 15.85
N GLN A 204 -9.55 2.54 15.86
CA GLN A 204 -9.76 3.46 14.74
C GLN A 204 -8.90 3.10 13.53
N LEU A 205 -7.63 2.77 13.72
CA LEU A 205 -6.76 2.33 12.63
C LEU A 205 -7.25 1.00 12.02
N ASP A 206 -7.59 0.02 12.85
CA ASP A 206 -8.09 -1.28 12.37
C ASP A 206 -9.40 -1.15 11.59
N SER A 207 -10.34 -0.35 12.09
CA SER A 207 -11.64 -0.13 11.44
C SER A 207 -11.49 0.65 10.12
N SER A 208 -10.65 1.69 10.09
CA SER A 208 -10.39 2.48 8.87
C SER A 208 -9.70 1.67 7.78
N VAL A 209 -8.69 0.86 8.14
CA VAL A 209 -8.03 -0.04 7.18
C VAL A 209 -9.02 -1.07 6.62
N LYS A 210 -9.88 -1.65 7.46
CA LYS A 210 -10.93 -2.58 7.00
C LYS A 210 -11.93 -1.91 6.06
N GLU A 211 -12.31 -0.67 6.34
CA GLU A 211 -13.24 0.07 5.46
C GLU A 211 -12.58 0.40 4.12
N LEU A 212 -11.32 0.86 4.13
CA LEU A 212 -10.56 1.10 2.91
C LEU A 212 -10.42 -0.17 2.07
N GLN A 213 -10.12 -1.31 2.71
CA GLN A 213 -10.07 -2.62 2.05
C GLN A 213 -11.40 -2.97 1.38
N LYS A 214 -12.53 -2.78 2.06
CA LYS A 214 -13.86 -3.08 1.48
C LYS A 214 -14.12 -2.25 0.23
N VAL A 215 -13.80 -0.96 0.25
CA VAL A 215 -14.05 -0.08 -0.90
C VAL A 215 -13.15 -0.47 -2.08
N CYS A 216 -11.86 -0.71 -1.86
CA CYS A 216 -10.94 -1.14 -2.91
C CYS A 216 -11.24 -2.56 -3.45
N LEU A 217 -11.63 -3.51 -2.59
CA LEU A 217 -11.91 -4.90 -3.00
C LEU A 217 -13.28 -5.07 -3.67
N LYS A 218 -14.30 -4.32 -3.24
CA LYS A 218 -15.61 -4.29 -3.91
C LYS A 218 -15.47 -3.88 -5.37
N TYR A 219 -14.46 -3.08 -5.68
CA TYR A 219 -14.13 -2.73 -7.05
C TYR A 219 -13.45 -3.88 -7.79
N LYS A 220 -12.38 -4.47 -7.23
CA LYS A 220 -11.67 -5.61 -7.84
C LYS A 220 -12.59 -6.78 -8.18
N GLN A 221 -13.65 -7.03 -7.39
CA GLN A 221 -14.66 -8.08 -7.64
C GLN A 221 -15.67 -7.76 -8.74
N LYS A 222 -15.85 -6.50 -9.15
CA LYS A 222 -16.72 -6.14 -10.29
C LYS A 222 -16.01 -6.25 -11.64
N THR A 223 -14.69 -6.38 -11.63
CA THR A 223 -13.80 -6.41 -12.81
C THR A 223 -13.34 -7.81 -13.21
N LEU A 224 -13.63 -8.84 -12.39
CA LEU A 224 -13.42 -10.26 -12.68
C LEU A 224 -14.75 -10.94 -12.99
#